data_AF-A0A353UH39-F1
#
_entry.id   AF-A0A353UH39-F1
#
_cell.length_a   1.000
_cell.length_b   1.000
_cell.length_c   1.000
_cell.angle_alpha   90.00
_cell.angle_beta   90.00
_cell.angle_gamma   90.00
#
_symmetry.space_group_name_H-M   'P 1'
#
loop_
_entity.id
_entity.type
_entity.pdbx_description
1 polymer ?
#
loop_
_entity_poly.entity_id
_entity_poly.type
_entity_poly.pdbx_seq_one_letter_code
_entity_poly.pdbx_strand_id
1 'polypeptide(L)'
;MQESGYIVIFKPTLTLPNGKVKGNVDAELVLHTMVEYQRYDKALLVTGDGDFYCLVDYLIKQEKLLKLMVPNEKKFSSLFRKVMSHVVFMNNLKEKLEYRKDPK
;
A
#
# COMPACT_ATOMS: atom_id res chain seq x y z
N MET A 1 7.00 -5.24 12.90
CA MET A 1 7.01 -4.09 11.97
C MET A 1 8.11 -3.10 12.32
N GLN A 2 8.07 -2.48 13.51
CA GLN A 2 9.13 -1.55 13.92
C GLN A 2 10.50 -2.22 14.05
N GLU A 3 10.55 -3.44 14.61
CA GLU A 3 11.76 -4.29 14.65
C GLU A 3 12.30 -4.64 13.25
N SER A 4 11.46 -4.53 12.22
CA SER A 4 11.82 -4.78 10.83
C SER A 4 12.16 -3.48 10.08
N GLY A 5 12.35 -2.36 10.79
CA GLY A 5 12.75 -1.06 10.23
C GLY A 5 11.61 -0.17 9.74
N TYR A 6 10.34 -0.54 9.96
CA TYR A 6 9.20 0.28 9.54
C TYR A 6 8.82 1.33 10.58
N ILE A 7 8.55 2.55 10.12
CA ILE A 7 7.88 3.57 10.92
C ILE A 7 6.38 3.28 10.90
N VAL A 8 5.81 3.00 12.07
CA VAL A 8 4.36 2.75 12.21
C VAL A 8 3.68 4.06 12.61
N ILE A 9 2.81 4.57 11.74
CA ILE A 9 2.06 5.80 12.00
C ILE A 9 0.67 5.43 12.50
N PHE A 10 0.38 5.74 13.77
CA PHE A 10 -0.94 5.55 14.35
C PHE A 10 -1.83 6.77 14.06
N LYS A 11 -3.10 6.50 13.74
CA LYS A 11 -4.10 7.54 13.47
C LYS A 11 -5.30 7.39 14.40
N PRO A 12 -5.92 8.49 14.83
CA PRO A 12 -7.13 8.44 15.63
C PRO A 12 -8.26 7.80 14.81
N THR A 13 -9.11 7.04 15.48
CA THR A 13 -10.30 6.46 14.88
C THR A 13 -11.53 7.28 15.24
N LEU A 14 -12.51 7.30 14.33
CA LEU A 14 -13.79 7.97 14.56
C LEU A 14 -14.84 6.91 14.95
N THR A 15 -15.46 7.09 16.12
CA THR A 15 -16.63 6.29 16.50
C THR A 15 -17.89 6.97 15.95
N LEU A 16 -18.63 6.25 15.12
CA LEU A 16 -19.89 6.72 14.55
C LEU A 16 -21.03 6.59 15.58
N PRO A 17 -22.15 7.33 15.42
CA PRO A 17 -23.29 7.27 16.35
C PRO A 17 -23.88 5.86 16.54
N ASN A 18 -23.70 4.97 15.57
CA ASN A 18 -24.13 3.56 15.63
C ASN A 18 -23.12 2.62 16.33
N GLY A 19 -22.07 3.17 16.96
CA GLY A 19 -21.01 2.42 17.64
C GLY A 19 -19.94 1.83 16.72
N LYS A 20 -20.06 1.98 15.39
CA LYS A 20 -19.04 1.49 14.45
C LYS A 20 -17.82 2.41 14.45
N VAL A 21 -16.63 1.82 14.56
CA VAL A 21 -15.36 2.54 14.46
C VAL A 21 -14.92 2.63 12.98
N LYS A 22 -14.58 3.83 12.52
CA LYS A 22 -14.00 4.10 11.20
C LYS A 22 -12.55 4.57 11.36
N GLY A 23 -11.63 3.85 10.72
CA GLY A 23 -10.19 4.16 10.68
C GLY A 23 -9.68 4.18 9.25
N ASN A 24 -10.33 4.96 8.38
CA ASN A 24 -9.83 5.19 7.02
C ASN A 24 -8.55 6.03 7.10
N VAL A 25 -7.60 5.75 6.22
CA VAL A 25 -6.29 6.43 6.19
C VAL A 25 -5.93 6.91 4.78
N ASP A 26 -6.88 6.90 3.85
CA ASP A 26 -6.59 7.04 2.43
C ASP A 26 -6.08 8.44 2.12
N ALA A 27 -6.77 9.47 2.62
CA ALA A 27 -6.38 10.86 2.45
C ALA A 27 -5.02 11.14 3.12
N GLU A 28 -4.80 10.62 4.32
CA GLU A 28 -3.54 10.77 5.05
C GLU A 28 -2.38 10.09 4.33
N LEU A 29 -2.60 8.92 3.73
CA LEU A 29 -1.56 8.20 3.00
C LEU A 29 -1.19 8.97 1.73
N VAL A 30 -2.19 9.48 0.99
CA VAL A 30 -1.96 10.34 -0.17
C VAL A 30 -1.17 11.59 0.26
N LEU A 31 -1.64 12.30 1.28
CA LEU A 31 -0.99 13.53 1.75
C LEU A 31 0.43 13.27 2.26
N HIS A 32 0.64 12.21 3.05
CA HIS A 32 1.96 11.87 3.57
C HIS A 32 2.94 11.55 2.45
N THR A 33 2.50 10.80 1.43
CA THR A 33 3.31 10.54 0.22
C THR A 33 3.73 11.85 -0.44
N MET A 34 2.83 12.84 -0.52
CA MET A 34 3.14 14.14 -1.12
C MET A 34 4.03 15.03 -0.24
N VAL A 35 3.86 15.00 1.09
CA VAL A 35 4.74 15.71 2.03
C VAL A 35 6.17 15.18 1.96
N GLU A 36 6.34 13.86 1.86
CA GLU A 36 7.65 13.20 1.77
C GLU A 36 8.21 13.14 0.34
N TYR A 37 7.50 13.70 -0.65
CA TYR A 37 7.79 13.52 -2.07
C TYR A 37 9.22 13.87 -2.50
N GLN A 38 9.83 14.88 -1.86
CA GLN A 38 11.20 15.30 -2.12
C GLN A 38 12.24 14.54 -1.28
N ARG A 39 11.79 13.73 -0.32
CA ARG A 39 12.62 13.01 0.66
C ARG A 39 12.81 11.53 0.31
N TYR A 40 12.21 11.06 -0.78
CA TYR A 40 12.43 9.72 -1.33
C TYR A 40 12.71 9.77 -2.84
N ASP A 41 13.45 8.76 -3.30
CA ASP A 41 13.77 8.60 -4.73
C ASP A 41 12.62 7.97 -5.50
N LYS A 42 12.06 6.86 -4.99
CA LYS A 42 10.90 6.16 -5.55
C LYS A 42 10.01 5.60 -4.44
N ALA A 43 8.71 5.55 -4.67
CA ALA A 43 7.72 5.02 -3.75
C ALA A 43 7.31 3.58 -4.09
N LEU A 44 7.33 2.68 -3.10
CA LEU A 44 6.66 1.38 -3.16
C LEU A 44 5.31 1.51 -2.45
N LEU A 45 4.22 1.52 -3.21
CA LEU A 45 2.87 1.53 -2.65
C LEU A 45 2.38 0.10 -2.45
N VAL A 46 1.94 -0.24 -1.25
CA VAL A 46 1.40 -1.58 -0.94
C VAL A 46 -0.11 -1.46 -0.72
N THR A 47 -0.90 -1.70 -1.76
CA THR A 47 -2.36 -1.61 -1.69
C THR A 47 -3.03 -2.38 -2.84
N GLY A 48 -4.24 -2.87 -2.59
CA GLY A 48 -5.14 -3.40 -3.63
C GLY A 48 -6.31 -2.46 -3.93
N ASP A 49 -6.40 -1.32 -3.24
CA ASP A 49 -7.52 -0.40 -3.31
C ASP A 49 -7.40 0.57 -4.50
N GLY A 50 -8.46 0.65 -5.28
CA GLY A 50 -8.53 1.47 -6.49
C GLY A 50 -8.55 2.97 -6.24
N ASP A 51 -8.89 3.40 -5.02
CA ASP A 51 -8.93 4.82 -4.66
C ASP A 51 -7.54 5.47 -4.76
N PHE A 52 -6.46 4.68 -4.65
CA PHE A 52 -5.08 5.13 -4.85
C PHE A 52 -4.65 5.19 -6.32
N TYR A 53 -5.50 4.84 -7.29
CA TYR A 53 -5.14 4.89 -8.71
C TYR A 53 -4.63 6.27 -9.13
N CYS A 54 -5.25 7.36 -8.63
CA CYS A 54 -4.81 8.71 -8.96
C CYS A 54 -3.37 9.00 -8.47
N LEU A 55 -3.02 8.56 -7.26
CA LEU A 55 -1.68 8.70 -6.71
C LEU A 55 -0.67 7.85 -7.50
N VAL A 56 -1.03 6.61 -7.81
CA VAL A 56 -0.18 5.69 -8.59
C VAL A 56 0.10 6.28 -9.98
N ASP A 57 -0.92 6.72 -10.71
CA ASP A 57 -0.80 7.34 -12.03
C ASP A 57 0.06 8.61 -11.99
N TYR A 58 -0.14 9.46 -10.98
CA TYR A 58 0.68 10.65 -10.77
C TYR A 58 2.15 10.28 -10.57
N LEU A 59 2.45 9.34 -9.66
CA LEU A 59 3.83 8.94 -9.38
C LEU A 59 4.50 8.25 -10.57
N ILE A 60 3.77 7.52 -11.42
CA ILE A 60 4.32 6.98 -12.67
C ILE A 60 4.75 8.12 -13.60
N LYS A 61 3.87 9.11 -13.82
CA LYS A 61 4.13 10.25 -14.71
C LYS A 61 5.31 11.10 -14.26
N GLN A 62 5.54 11.18 -12.96
CA GLN A 62 6.68 11.92 -12.40
C GLN A 62 7.94 11.06 -12.24
N GLU A 63 7.94 9.83 -12.75
CA GLU A 63 9.01 8.87 -12.55
C GLU A 63 9.38 8.71 -11.05
N LYS A 64 8.38 8.68 -10.18
CA LYS A 64 8.53 8.56 -8.72
C LYS A 64 7.95 7.26 -8.17
N LEU A 65 7.25 6.45 -8.97
CA LEU A 65 6.80 5.13 -8.57
C LEU A 65 7.92 4.09 -8.75
N LEU A 66 8.20 3.30 -7.71
CA LEU A 66 9.01 2.09 -7.82
C LEU A 66 8.15 0.96 -8.39
N LYS A 67 7.15 0.54 -7.60
CA LYS A 67 6.14 -0.45 -7.95
C LYS A 67 4.87 -0.23 -7.12
N LEU A 68 3.77 -0.80 -7.59
CA LEU A 68 2.55 -1.02 -6.83
C LEU A 68 2.53 -2.50 -6.41
N MET A 69 2.69 -2.78 -5.13
CA MET A 69 2.59 -4.12 -4.59
C MET A 69 1.14 -4.41 -4.18
N VAL A 70 0.55 -5.42 -4.80
CA VAL A 70 -0.80 -5.90 -4.49
C VAL A 70 -0.70 -7.10 -3.55
N PRO A 71 -1.28 -7.04 -2.34
CA PRO A 71 -1.21 -8.13 -1.37
C PRO A 71 -1.95 -9.40 -1.80
N ASN A 72 -3.00 -9.27 -2.62
CA ASN A 72 -3.84 -10.37 -3.06
C ASN A 72 -4.20 -10.24 -4.54
N GLU A 73 -3.57 -11.05 -5.38
CA GLU A 73 -3.81 -11.10 -6.84
C GLU A 73 -5.27 -11.35 -7.23
N LYS A 74 -6.08 -11.97 -6.36
CA LYS A 74 -7.48 -12.29 -6.62
C LYS A 74 -8.42 -11.17 -6.17
N LYS A 75 -7.93 -10.18 -5.42
CA LYS A 75 -8.72 -9.11 -4.80
C LYS A 75 -7.99 -7.76 -4.88
N PHE A 76 -8.04 -7.15 -6.06
CA PHE A 76 -7.55 -5.79 -6.28
C PHE A 76 -8.41 -5.06 -7.31
N SER A 77 -8.34 -3.73 -7.32
CA SER A 77 -9.13 -2.91 -8.25
C SER A 77 -8.76 -3.16 -9.71
N SER A 78 -9.78 -3.31 -10.56
CA SER A 78 -9.62 -3.44 -12.01
C SER A 78 -8.98 -2.20 -12.64
N LEU A 79 -8.99 -1.04 -11.97
CA LEU A 79 -8.30 0.18 -12.43
C LEU A 79 -6.79 -0.04 -12.59
N PHE A 80 -6.19 -0.87 -11.74
CA PHE A 80 -4.76 -1.17 -11.82
C PHE A 80 -4.38 -1.99 -13.06
N ARG A 81 -5.36 -2.53 -13.81
CA ARG A 81 -5.10 -3.17 -15.11
C ARG A 81 -4.43 -2.22 -16.12
N LYS A 82 -4.64 -0.91 -15.98
CA LYS A 82 -4.02 0.12 -16.84
C LYS A 82 -2.53 0.33 -16.55
N VAL A 83 -2.06 -0.10 -15.38
CA VAL A 83 -0.69 0.12 -14.90
C VAL A 83 0.01 -1.20 -14.52
N MET A 84 -0.42 -2.32 -15.10
CA MET A 84 0.06 -3.67 -14.76
C MET A 84 1.58 -3.84 -14.86
N SER A 85 2.25 -3.12 -15.75
CA SER A 85 3.72 -3.12 -15.86
C SER A 85 4.43 -2.66 -14.57
N HIS A 86 3.73 -1.92 -13.71
CA HIS A 86 4.20 -1.45 -12.41
C HIS A 86 3.69 -2.29 -11.24
N VAL A 87 2.81 -3.27 -11.50
CA VAL A 87 2.23 -4.10 -10.44
C VAL A 87 3.13 -5.30 -10.13
N VAL A 88 3.33 -5.57 -8.84
CA VAL A 88 3.93 -6.81 -8.34
C VAL A 88 2.97 -7.46 -7.35
N PHE A 89 2.81 -8.78 -7.41
CA PHE A 89 1.93 -9.50 -6.50
C PHE A 89 2.72 -10.10 -5.34
N MET A 90 2.28 -9.83 -4.12
CA MET A 90 2.90 -10.40 -2.92
C MET A 90 2.76 -11.94 -2.87
N ASN A 91 1.74 -12.48 -3.54
CA ASN A 91 1.55 -13.91 -3.77
C ASN A 91 2.81 -14.60 -4.32
N ASN A 92 3.57 -13.93 -5.20
CA ASN A 92 4.79 -14.46 -5.81
C ASN A 92 5.95 -14.60 -4.79
N LEU A 93 5.82 -13.99 -3.62
CA LEU A 93 6.82 -14.05 -2.55
C LEU A 93 6.51 -15.17 -1.54
N LYS A 94 5.44 -15.94 -1.73
CA LYS A 94 4.97 -16.95 -0.79
C LYS A 94 6.08 -17.91 -0.39
N GLU A 95 6.84 -18.46 -1.34
CA GLU A 95 7.91 -19.42 -1.04
C GLU A 95 8.99 -18.88 -0.10
N LYS A 96 9.19 -17.55 -0.08
CA LYS A 96 10.19 -16.87 0.75
C LYS A 96 9.62 -16.36 2.08
N LEU A 97 8.35 -15.98 2.09
CA LEU A 97 7.73 -15.25 3.20
C LEU A 97 6.71 -16.09 3.98
N GLU A 98 6.30 -17.24 3.46
CA GLU A 98 5.32 -18.07 4.15
C GLU A 98 5.85 -18.52 5.50
N TYR A 99 4.99 -18.42 6.51
CA TYR A 99 5.32 -18.93 7.83
C TYR A 99 5.35 -20.46 7.77
N ARG A 100 6.55 -21.02 7.87
CA ARG A 100 6.74 -22.45 8.08
C ARG A 100 6.83 -22.68 9.58
N LYS A 101 5.89 -23.46 10.13
CA LYS A 101 6.09 -23.98 11.49
C LYS A 101 7.33 -24.87 11.44
N ASP A 102 8.33 -24.55 12.26
CA ASP A 102 9.41 -25.50 12.49
C ASP A 102 8.81 -26.83 12.93
N PRO A 103 9.19 -27.96 12.31
CA PRO A 103 8.84 -29.26 12.84
C PRO A 103 9.53 -29.39 14.20
N LYS A 104 8.72 -29.23 15.26
CA LYS A 104 9.10 -29.65 16.61
C LYS A 104 9.15 -31.16 16.70
#